data_AF-A3V8A0-F1
#
_entry.id   AF-A3V8A0-F1
#
_cell.length_a   1.000
_cell.length_b   1.000
_cell.length_c   1.000
_cell.angle_alpha   90.00
_cell.angle_beta   90.00
_cell.angle_gamma   90.00
#
_symmetry.space_group_name_H-M   'P 1'
#
loop_
_entity.id
_entity.type
_entity.pdbx_description
1 polymer ?
#
loop_
_entity_poly.entity_id
_entity_poly.type
_entity_poly.pdbx_seq_one_letter_code
_entity_poly.pdbx_strand_id
1 'polypeptide(L)'
;MKQTGRCTRHGGKSTGPRTEEGRARIAAAQTTHGRLTKEARAEATRWAQVGREIRAELRDIEREAIAGGLLAKDWREMFEPKPDK
;
A
#
# COMPACT_ATOMS: atom_id res chain seq x y z
N MET A 1 31.19 -25.97 -6.26
CA MET A 1 29.92 -26.75 -6.33
C MET A 1 29.37 -26.66 -7.75
N LYS A 2 29.08 -27.79 -8.39
CA LYS A 2 28.60 -27.84 -9.78
C LYS A 2 27.13 -27.37 -9.81
N GLN A 3 26.83 -26.20 -10.38
CA GLN A 3 25.44 -25.75 -10.57
C GLN A 3 24.80 -26.61 -11.67
N THR A 4 24.06 -27.65 -11.27
CA THR A 4 23.44 -28.61 -12.20
C THR A 4 22.16 -28.06 -12.87
N GLY A 5 21.78 -26.82 -12.57
CA GLY A 5 20.52 -26.21 -13.02
C GLY A 5 19.26 -26.89 -12.48
N ARG A 6 19.41 -27.82 -11.52
CA ARG A 6 18.32 -28.60 -10.92
C ARG A 6 18.16 -28.16 -9.46
N CYS A 7 16.93 -27.89 -9.05
CA CYS A 7 16.67 -27.57 -7.66
C CYS A 7 16.91 -28.82 -6.79
N THR A 8 17.60 -28.64 -5.67
CA THR A 8 17.92 -29.70 -4.72
C THR A 8 16.68 -30.33 -4.08
N ARG A 9 15.57 -29.60 -3.97
CA ARG A 9 14.32 -30.10 -3.36
C ARG A 9 13.42 -30.89 -4.30
N HIS A 10 13.51 -30.67 -5.62
CA HIS A 10 12.60 -31.29 -6.59
C HIS A 10 13.30 -31.92 -7.80
N GLY A 11 14.64 -31.97 -7.82
CA GLY A 11 15.43 -32.77 -8.76
C GLY A 11 15.41 -32.32 -10.23
N GLY A 12 14.73 -31.22 -10.59
CA GLY A 12 14.59 -30.80 -11.98
C GLY A 12 13.92 -29.43 -12.17
N LYS A 13 13.72 -29.01 -13.42
CA LYS A 13 12.92 -27.82 -13.75
C LYS A 13 11.45 -28.13 -13.44
N SER A 14 10.88 -27.49 -12.43
CA SER A 14 9.42 -27.48 -12.25
C SER A 14 8.80 -26.82 -13.47
N THR A 15 8.03 -27.57 -14.25
CA THR A 15 7.49 -27.11 -15.53
C THR A 15 6.05 -26.63 -15.44
N GLY A 16 5.49 -26.60 -14.22
CA GLY A 16 4.09 -26.26 -13.99
C GLY A 16 3.11 -27.29 -14.58
N PRO A 17 1.80 -27.07 -14.39
CA PRO A 17 0.78 -27.90 -15.01
C PRO A 17 0.76 -27.70 -16.53
N ARG A 18 0.87 -28.80 -17.28
CA ARG A 18 0.81 -28.81 -18.76
C ARG A 18 -0.61 -28.97 -19.31
N THR A 19 -1.55 -29.42 -18.47
CA THR A 19 -2.94 -29.68 -18.85
C THR A 19 -3.85 -28.48 -18.55
N GLU A 20 -4.96 -28.38 -19.27
CA GLU A 20 -6.04 -27.42 -19.04
C GLU A 20 -6.53 -27.49 -17.58
N GLU A 21 -6.85 -28.70 -17.12
CA GLU A 21 -7.34 -28.95 -15.76
C GLU A 21 -6.34 -28.55 -14.68
N GLY A 22 -5.06 -28.82 -14.91
CA GLY A 22 -4.00 -28.45 -13.97
C GLY A 22 -3.85 -26.93 -13.86
N ARG A 23 -3.99 -26.21 -14.98
CA ARG A 23 -4.01 -24.74 -14.99
C ARG A 23 -5.26 -24.20 -14.30
N ALA A 24 -6.43 -24.78 -14.55
CA ALA A 24 -7.69 -24.40 -13.90
C ALA A 24 -7.63 -24.58 -12.37
N ARG A 25 -7.02 -25.67 -11.89
CA ARG A 25 -6.85 -25.92 -10.46
C ARG A 25 -5.97 -24.87 -9.78
N ILE A 26 -4.87 -24.48 -10.41
CA ILE A 26 -4.02 -23.40 -9.89
C ILE A 26 -4.77 -22.07 -9.92
N ALA A 27 -5.49 -21.76 -11.00
CA ALA A 27 -6.28 -20.54 -11.09
C ALA A 27 -7.35 -20.47 -9.98
N ALA A 28 -8.04 -21.58 -9.70
CA ALA A 28 -9.02 -21.67 -8.63
C ALA A 28 -8.39 -21.53 -7.22
N ALA A 29 -7.15 -22.00 -7.04
CA ALA A 29 -6.42 -21.86 -5.78
C ALA A 29 -5.87 -20.44 -5.56
N GLN A 30 -5.71 -19.63 -6.61
CA GLN A 30 -5.27 -18.25 -6.52
C GLN A 30 -6.43 -17.35 -6.09
N THR A 31 -6.66 -17.28 -4.78
CA THR A 31 -7.63 -16.33 -4.21
C THR A 31 -7.04 -14.93 -4.26
N THR A 32 -7.69 -14.02 -4.99
CA THR A 32 -7.32 -12.60 -4.98
C THR A 32 -8.00 -11.94 -3.79
N HIS A 33 -7.21 -11.42 -2.84
CA HIS A 33 -7.77 -10.55 -1.80
C HIS A 33 -8.42 -9.35 -2.48
N GLY A 34 -9.68 -9.02 -2.15
CA GLY A 34 -10.46 -7.97 -2.80
C GLY A 34 -9.79 -6.58 -2.90
N ARG A 35 -8.75 -6.34 -2.09
CA ARG A 35 -7.90 -5.12 -2.13
C ARG A 35 -7.04 -5.00 -3.38
N LEU A 36 -6.75 -6.10 -4.06
CA LEU A 36 -5.86 -6.14 -5.23
C LEU A 36 -6.62 -6.22 -6.55
N THR A 37 -7.96 -6.15 -6.51
CA THR A 37 -8.77 -6.01 -7.72
C THR A 37 -8.44 -4.68 -8.41
N LYS A 38 -8.70 -4.60 -9.71
CA LYS A 38 -8.41 -3.37 -10.48
C LYS A 38 -9.25 -2.20 -9.95
N GLU A 39 -10.48 -2.50 -9.58
CA GLU A 39 -11.47 -1.57 -9.06
C GLU A 39 -11.02 -1.01 -7.71
N ALA A 40 -10.64 -1.88 -6.75
CA ALA A 40 -10.17 -1.45 -5.44
C ALA A 40 -8.87 -0.63 -5.51
N ARG A 41 -7.98 -0.96 -6.46
CA ARG A 41 -6.77 -0.18 -6.70
C ARG A 41 -7.08 1.21 -7.25
N ALA A 42 -7.97 1.31 -8.24
CA ALA A 42 -8.39 2.59 -8.79
C ALA A 42 -9.05 3.47 -7.73
N GLU A 43 -9.90 2.88 -6.89
CA GLU A 43 -10.53 3.56 -5.77
C GLU A 43 -9.49 4.07 -4.76
N ALA A 44 -8.53 3.23 -4.37
CA ALA A 44 -7.44 3.62 -3.47
C ALA A 44 -6.60 4.77 -4.03
N THR A 45 -6.30 4.76 -5.32
CA THR A 45 -5.60 5.87 -6.00
C THR A 45 -6.40 7.16 -5.95
N ARG A 46 -7.71 7.10 -6.20
CA ARG A 46 -8.60 8.27 -6.09
C ARG A 46 -8.61 8.83 -4.67
N TRP A 47 -8.82 8.00 -3.66
CA TRP A 47 -8.79 8.42 -2.26
C TRP A 47 -7.45 9.04 -1.86
N ALA A 48 -6.34 8.47 -2.33
CA ALA A 48 -5.01 9.01 -2.07
C ALA A 48 -4.83 10.41 -2.70
N GLN A 49 -5.36 10.64 -3.89
CA GLN A 49 -5.34 11.96 -4.55
C GLN A 49 -6.15 12.98 -3.75
N VAL A 50 -7.41 12.67 -3.42
CA VAL A 50 -8.27 13.54 -2.62
C VAL A 50 -7.62 13.87 -1.27
N GLY A 51 -7.03 12.87 -0.61
CA GLY A 51 -6.32 13.08 0.65
C GLY A 51 -5.08 13.99 0.49
N ARG A 52 -4.39 13.96 -0.65
CA ARG A 52 -3.27 14.88 -0.92
C ARG A 52 -3.74 16.32 -1.08
N GLU A 53 -4.84 16.52 -1.81
CA GLU A 53 -5.48 17.83 -2.01
C GLU A 53 -5.92 18.41 -0.68
N ILE A 54 -6.73 17.68 0.10
CA ILE A 54 -7.17 18.13 1.42
C ILE A 54 -5.99 18.52 2.31
N ARG A 55 -4.91 17.71 2.34
CA ARG A 55 -3.72 18.04 3.13
C ARG A 55 -2.96 19.25 2.59
N ALA A 56 -3.02 19.54 1.29
CA ALA A 56 -2.41 20.74 0.72
C ALA A 56 -3.18 21.98 1.17
N GLU A 57 -4.50 21.99 0.98
CA GLU A 57 -5.38 23.07 1.42
C GLU A 57 -5.23 23.33 2.93
N LEU A 58 -5.22 22.28 3.75
CA LEU A 58 -5.01 22.44 5.20
C LEU A 58 -3.66 23.07 5.54
N ARG A 59 -2.59 22.76 4.81
CA ARG A 59 -1.28 23.40 5.03
C ARG A 59 -1.28 24.87 4.63
N ASP A 60 -2.01 25.22 3.57
CA ASP A 60 -2.14 26.60 3.12
C ASP A 60 -2.91 27.44 4.14
N ILE A 61 -4.05 26.92 4.61
CA ILE A 61 -4.85 27.52 5.68
C ILE A 61 -4.04 27.66 6.96
N GLU A 62 -3.31 26.61 7.37
CA GLU A 62 -2.45 26.64 8.56
C GLU A 62 -1.39 27.74 8.44
N ARG A 63 -0.72 27.84 7.27
CA ARG A 63 0.28 28.88 7.02
C ARG A 63 -0.31 30.27 7.12
N GLU A 64 -1.46 30.51 6.51
CA GLU A 64 -2.13 31.81 6.51
C GLU A 64 -2.59 32.20 7.92
N ALA A 65 -3.15 31.26 8.68
CA ALA A 65 -3.57 31.48 10.06
C ALA A 65 -2.38 31.83 10.97
N ILE A 66 -1.24 31.15 10.81
CA ILE A 66 0.00 31.46 11.55
C ILE A 66 0.53 32.84 11.15
N ALA A 67 0.60 33.14 9.85
CA ALA A 67 1.09 34.43 9.36
C ALA A 67 0.21 35.60 9.81
N GLY A 68 -1.11 35.40 9.90
CA GLY A 68 -2.07 36.37 10.41
C GLY A 68 -2.14 36.48 11.93
N GLY A 69 -1.37 35.66 12.67
CA GLY A 69 -1.39 35.63 14.14
C GLY A 69 -2.67 35.04 14.75
N LEU A 70 -3.52 34.41 13.93
CA LEU A 70 -4.75 33.73 14.38
C LEU A 70 -4.46 32.35 14.99
N LEU A 71 -3.29 31.78 14.68
CA LEU A 71 -2.85 30.48 15.17
C LEU A 71 -1.41 30.55 15.67
N ALA A 72 -1.16 30.00 16.87
CA ALA A 72 0.19 29.88 17.41
C ALA A 72 1.03 28.92 16.56
N LYS A 73 2.32 29.19 16.38
CA LYS A 73 3.20 28.36 15.53
C LYS A 73 3.37 26.93 16.06
N ASP A 74 3.32 26.78 17.38
CA ASP A 74 3.47 25.55 18.18
C ASP A 74 2.11 24.96 18.61
N TRP A 75 1.01 25.39 18.01
CA TRP A 75 -0.34 24.97 18.39
C TRP A 75 -0.53 23.44 18.46
N ARG A 76 0.22 22.68 17.66
CA ARG A 76 0.17 21.21 17.64
C ARG A 76 0.62 20.60 18.96
N GLU A 77 1.65 21.16 19.59
CA GLU A 77 2.19 20.70 20.87
C GLU A 77 1.17 20.84 22.01
N MET A 78 0.17 21.72 21.84
CA MET A 78 -0.94 21.87 22.80
C MET A 78 -1.86 20.64 22.83
N PHE A 79 -1.87 19.84 21.76
CA PHE A 79 -2.75 18.67 21.60
C PHE A 79 -2.00 17.34 21.52
N GLU A 80 -0.66 17.37 21.49
CA GLU A 80 0.14 16.15 21.52
C GLU A 80 -0.03 15.44 22.87
N PRO A 81 -0.29 14.11 22.88
CA PRO A 81 -0.33 13.36 24.11
C PRO A 81 1.05 13.41 24.76
N LYS A 82 1.13 13.95 25.97
CA LYS A 82 2.38 13.97 26.74
C LYS A 82 2.79 12.53 27.03
N PRO A 83 4.08 12.17 26.86
CA PRO A 83 4.56 10.85 27.23
C PRO A 83 4.29 10.63 28.72
N ASP A 84 3.85 9.41 29.07
CA ASP A 84 3.72 9.00 30.46
C ASP A 84 5.09 9.11 31.15
N LYS A 85 5.10 9.68 32.37
CA LYS A 85 6.32 9.92 33.16
C LYS A 85 7.01 8.61 33.57
#